data_AF-A0A0Q7TY85-F1
#
_entry.id   AF-A0A0Q7TY85-F1
#
_cell.length_a   1.000
_cell.length_b   1.000
_cell.length_c   1.000
_cell.angle_alpha   90.00
_cell.angle_beta   90.00
_cell.angle_gamma   90.00
#
_symmetry.space_group_name_H-M   'P 1'
#
loop_
_entity.id
_entity.type
_entity.pdbx_description
1 polymer ?
#
loop_
_entity_poly.entity_id
_entity_poly.type
_entity_poly.pdbx_seq_one_letter_code
_entity_poly.pdbx_strand_id
1 'polypeptide(L)' 'MARPTASQSVTEGSLSGFVPKARVGKSMVAGYFSAEMQRRVKMLAVERGVTVQALIGEGLDLLFVAAGKPPMGER' A
#
# COMPACT_ATOMS: atom_id res chain seq x y z
N MET A 1 -29.86 -19.66 -44.06
CA MET A 1 -29.38 -18.27 -43.96
C MET A 1 -28.58 -18.14 -42.66
N ALA A 2 -27.26 -18.03 -42.76
CA ALA A 2 -26.36 -17.89 -41.60
C ALA A 2 -26.34 -16.42 -41.14
N ARG A 3 -26.46 -16.17 -39.82
CA ARG A 3 -26.32 -14.83 -39.23
C ARG A 3 -24.86 -14.66 -38.77
N PRO A 4 -24.20 -13.54 -39.12
CA PRO A 4 -22.80 -13.32 -38.80
C PRO A 4 -22.58 -13.09 -37.30
N THR A 5 -21.46 -13.60 -36.82
CA THR A 5 -20.91 -13.48 -35.46
C THR A 5 -20.48 -12.05 -35.16
N ALA A 6 -21.10 -11.41 -34.16
CA ALA A 6 -20.55 -10.20 -33.57
C ALA A 6 -19.53 -10.58 -32.50
N SER A 7 -18.25 -10.60 -32.89
CA SER A 7 -17.13 -10.56 -31.95
C SER A 7 -17.13 -9.17 -31.31
N GLN A 8 -17.72 -9.04 -30.12
CA GLN A 8 -17.54 -7.84 -29.31
C GLN A 8 -16.19 -7.96 -28.61
N SER A 9 -15.19 -7.31 -29.19
CA SER A 9 -13.94 -7.00 -28.49
C SER A 9 -14.26 -6.07 -27.33
N VAL A 10 -14.21 -6.63 -26.12
CA VAL A 10 -14.18 -5.85 -24.87
C VAL A 10 -12.91 -5.01 -24.87
N THR A 11 -13.04 -3.74 -25.26
CA THR A 11 -12.00 -2.74 -25.01
C THR A 11 -11.92 -2.54 -23.51
N GLU A 12 -10.90 -3.12 -22.88
CA GLU A 12 -10.54 -2.85 -21.48
C GLU A 12 -10.26 -1.35 -21.33
N GLY A 13 -11.26 -0.64 -20.82
CA GLY A 13 -11.10 0.75 -20.40
C GLY A 13 -10.16 0.80 -19.19
N SER A 14 -8.91 1.22 -19.45
CA SER A 14 -7.99 1.64 -18.41
C SER A 14 -8.63 2.80 -17.63
N LEU A 15 -9.14 2.50 -16.45
CA LEU A 15 -9.45 3.51 -15.44
C LEU A 15 -8.10 4.08 -15.00
N SER A 16 -7.64 5.14 -15.66
CA SER A 16 -6.61 6.02 -15.11
C SER A 16 -7.22 6.72 -13.89
N GLY A 17 -7.30 5.96 -12.81
CA GLY A 17 -7.87 6.39 -11.54
C GLY A 17 -7.03 7.54 -11.01
N PHE A 18 -7.71 8.59 -10.57
CA PHE A 18 -7.10 9.70 -9.86
C PHE A 18 -6.19 9.17 -8.74
N VAL A 19 -4.88 9.40 -8.88
CA VAL A 19 -3.91 9.10 -7.82
C VAL A 19 -3.95 10.27 -6.84
N PRO A 20 -4.41 10.09 -5.58
CA PRO A 20 -4.33 11.13 -4.57
C PRO A 20 -2.91 11.64 -4.45
N LYS A 21 -2.73 12.97 -4.32
CA LYS A 21 -1.40 13.61 -4.20
C LYS A 21 -0.48 12.92 -3.18
N ALA A 22 -1.04 12.44 -2.06
CA ALA A 22 -0.31 11.73 -1.02
C ALA A 22 0.38 10.43 -1.47
N ARG A 23 -0.06 9.84 -2.60
CA ARG A 23 0.48 8.59 -3.18
C ARG A 23 1.32 8.79 -4.43
N VAL A 24 1.44 10.03 -4.94
CA VAL A 24 2.27 10.31 -6.11
C VAL A 24 3.73 10.01 -5.78
N GLY A 25 4.38 9.17 -6.59
CA GLY A 25 5.76 8.72 -6.35
C GLY A 25 5.93 7.68 -5.24
N LYS A 26 4.83 7.22 -4.61
CA LYS A 26 4.88 6.20 -3.56
C LYS A 26 4.36 4.85 -4.07
N SER A 27 5.07 3.79 -3.74
CA SER A 27 4.64 2.42 -3.99
C SER A 27 4.01 1.82 -2.73
N MET A 28 2.93 1.06 -2.88
CA MET A 28 2.31 0.37 -1.76
C MET A 28 3.16 -0.82 -1.34
N VAL A 29 3.49 -0.88 -0.04
CA VAL A 29 4.09 -2.06 0.60
C VAL A 29 3.07 -2.63 1.57
N ALA A 30 2.59 -3.86 1.33
CA ALA A 30 1.51 -4.46 2.09
C ALA A 30 1.73 -5.97 2.32
N GLY A 31 1.13 -6.50 3.39
CA GLY A 31 1.14 -7.92 3.73
C GLY A 31 -0.12 -8.32 4.50
N TYR A 32 -0.41 -9.62 4.53
CA TYR A 32 -1.54 -10.16 5.31
C TYR A 32 -1.09 -10.43 6.74
N PHE A 33 -1.85 -9.92 7.71
CA PHE A 33 -1.62 -10.09 9.14
C PHE A 33 -2.92 -10.45 9.85
N SER A 34 -2.82 -10.95 11.08
CA SER A 34 -4.00 -11.21 11.90
C SER A 34 -4.71 -9.91 12.28
N ALA A 35 -6.02 -10.00 12.54
CA ALA A 35 -6.81 -8.86 13.02
C ALA A 35 -6.27 -8.30 14.34
N GLU A 36 -5.74 -9.16 15.21
CA GLU A 36 -5.11 -8.74 16.47
C GLU A 36 -3.86 -7.89 16.23
N MET A 37 -3.00 -8.28 15.28
CA MET A 37 -1.81 -7.51 14.93
C MET A 37 -2.20 -6.15 14.35
N GLN A 38 -3.17 -6.12 13.43
CA GLN A 38 -3.68 -4.85 12.88
C GLN A 38 -4.20 -3.93 13.99
N ARG A 39 -4.94 -4.48 14.96
CA ARG A 39 -5.46 -3.72 16.11
C ARG A 39 -4.32 -3.16 16.97
N ARG A 40 -3.33 -3.98 17.33
CA ARG A 40 -2.17 -3.53 18.13
C ARG A 40 -1.40 -2.41 17.44
N VAL A 41 -1.14 -2.54 16.14
CA VAL A 41 -0.45 -1.49 15.35
C VAL A 41 -1.23 -0.18 15.37
N LYS A 42 -2.56 -0.24 15.18
CA LYS A 42 -3.41 0.96 15.25
C LYS A 42 -3.41 1.61 16.63
N MET A 43 -3.52 0.82 17.69
CA MET A 43 -3.50 1.33 19.07
C MET A 43 -2.17 2.02 19.38
N LEU A 44 -1.05 1.40 19.02
CA LEU A 44 0.27 1.98 19.22
C LEU A 44 0.45 3.30 18.47
N ALA A 45 -0.08 3.40 17.25
CA ALA A 45 -0.06 4.65 16.49
C ALA A 45 -0.86 5.76 17.19
N VAL A 46 -2.05 5.43 17.73
CA VAL A 46 -2.88 6.35 18.50
C VAL A 46 -2.17 6.80 19.78
N GLU A 47 -1.62 5.86 20.56
CA GLU A 47 -0.89 6.14 21.81
C GLU A 47 0.30 7.09 21.58
N ARG A 48 1.00 6.93 20.45
CA ARG A 48 2.15 7.77 20.07
C ARG A 48 1.76 9.05 19.33
N GLY A 49 0.49 9.24 18.97
CA GLY A 49 0.04 10.40 18.19
C GLY A 49 0.61 10.46 16.76
N VAL A 50 0.89 9.30 16.14
CA VAL A 50 1.44 9.20 14.79
C VAL A 50 0.50 8.46 13.85
N THR A 51 0.73 8.56 12.54
CA THR A 51 -0.02 7.75 11.57
C THR A 51 0.49 6.30 11.59
N VAL A 52 -0.36 5.35 11.16
CA VAL A 52 0.06 3.96 10.97
C VAL A 52 1.20 3.85 9.94
N GLN A 53 1.18 4.71 8.90
CA GLN A 53 2.25 4.76 7.90
C GLN A 53 3.58 5.17 8.54
N ALA A 54 3.60 6.21 9.38
CA ALA A 54 4.79 6.67 10.09
C ALA A 54 5.36 5.58 11.02
N LEU A 55 4.47 4.90 11.75
CA LEU A 55 4.84 3.82 12.66
C LEU A 55 5.47 2.63 11.91
N ILE A 56 4.88 2.25 10.77
CA ILE A 56 5.42 1.18 9.92
C ILE A 56 6.74 1.62 9.29
N GLY A 57 6.86 2.87 8.82
CA GLY A 57 8.10 3.43 8.27
C GLY A 57 9.26 3.36 9.26
N GLU A 58 9.04 3.77 10.51
CA GLU A 58 10.03 3.64 11.58
C GLU A 58 10.41 2.18 11.84
N GLY A 59 9.44 1.27 11.87
CA GLY A 59 9.71 -0.17 12.02
C GLY A 59 10.56 -0.75 10.88
N LEU A 60 10.31 -0.31 9.64
CA LEU A 60 11.10 -0.70 8.48
C LEU A 60 12.52 -0.13 8.52
N ASP A 61 12.70 1.10 8.98
CA ASP A 61 14.01 1.70 9.20
C ASP A 61 14.83 0.90 10.22
N LEU A 62 14.21 0.50 11.34
CA LEU A 62 14.85 -0.36 12.34
C LEU A 62 15.24 -1.73 11.75
N LEU A 63 14.38 -2.31 10.90
CA LEU A 63 14.68 -3.56 10.19
C LEU A 63 15.88 -3.39 9.24
N PHE A 64 15.97 -2.28 8.50
CA PHE A 64 17.11 -2.01 7.62
C PHE A 64 18.39 -1.85 8.40
N VAL A 65 18.39 -1.10 9.50
CA VAL A 65 19.56 -0.95 10.36
C VAL A 65 20.00 -2.31 10.91
N ALA A 66 19.06 -3.13 11.39
CA ALA A 66 19.37 -4.49 11.85
C ALA A 66 19.93 -5.39 10.74
N ALA A 67 19.56 -5.13 9.48
CA ALA A 67 20.08 -5.81 8.30
C ALA A 67 21.37 -5.18 7.73
N GLY A 68 21.99 -4.21 8.41
CA GLY A 68 23.20 -3.52 7.95
C GLY A 68 22.98 -2.55 6.78
N LYS A 69 21.73 -2.11 6.57
CA LYS A 69 21.33 -1.16 5.53
C LYS A 69 21.00 0.21 6.14
N PRO A 70 21.23 1.31 5.41
CA PRO A 70 20.82 2.63 5.88
C PRO A 70 19.27 2.72 5.97
N PRO A 71 18.73 3.50 6.93
CA PRO A 71 17.30 3.79 6.99
C PRO A 71 16.87 4.64 5.78
N MET A 72 15.59 4.56 5.43
CA MET A 72 14.99 5.35 4.34
C MET A 72 14.39 6.67 4.85
N GLY A 73 13.99 6.75 6.13
CA GLY A 73 13.49 7.98 6.74
C GLY A 73 12.06 8.35 6.32
N GLU A 74 11.29 7.40 5.81
CA GLU A 74 9.88 7.59 5.41
C GLU A 74 8.97 7.67 6.66
N ARG A 75 8.19 8.74 6.80
CA ARG A 75 7.21 8.95 7.89
C ARG A 75 5.87 9.46 7.37
#